data_AF-A0A9K3DA79-F1
#
_entry.id   AF-A0A9K3DA79-F1
#
_cell.length_a   1.000
_cell.length_b   1.000
_cell.length_c   1.000
_cell.angle_alpha   90.00
_cell.angle_beta   90.00
_cell.angle_gamma   90.00
#
_symmetry.space_group_name_H-M   'P 1'
#
loop_
_entity.id
_entity.type
_entity.pdbx_description
1 polymer ?
#
loop_
_entity_poly.entity_id
_entity_poly.type
_entity_poly.pdbx_seq_one_letter_code
_entity_poly.pdbx_strand_id
1 'polypeptide(L)'
;GFYAKVLDHLKDCYNMFRYDGAPTQAEWAKFVSSVDTSFEEGLRSMLVRSLQELTVLLGGSPGQRAGDNQNDVGADIVPSFRLAVKLTKQGVTLVPSIKRLGTSTDAAVKGLLLMLTGVDRFSLTLKKTESITRQAQVDKRRDEFAARQEQR
;
A
#
# COMPACT_ATOMS: atom_id res chain seq x y z
N GLY A 1 4.54 -0.27 11.12
CA GLY A 1 4.74 0.34 9.79
C GLY A 1 4.05 1.69 9.71
N PHE A 2 4.27 2.46 8.63
CA PHE A 2 3.69 3.80 8.45
C PHE A 2 2.15 3.80 8.58
N TYR A 3 1.46 2.87 7.91
CA TYR A 3 0.01 2.69 8.01
C TYR A 3 -0.49 2.54 9.46
N ALA A 4 0.19 1.71 10.26
CA ALA A 4 -0.17 1.50 11.67
C ALA A 4 -0.04 2.79 12.49
N LYS A 5 1.00 3.59 12.26
CA LYS A 5 1.18 4.87 12.95
C LYS A 5 0.07 5.86 12.61
N VAL A 6 -0.34 5.93 11.34
CA VAL A 6 -1.46 6.78 10.89
C VAL A 6 -2.76 6.31 11.55
N LEU A 7 -3.01 5.00 11.58
CA LEU A 7 -4.18 4.43 12.25
C LEU A 7 -4.20 4.78 13.75
N ASP A 8 -3.06 4.69 14.44
CA ASP A 8 -2.96 5.03 15.86
C ASP A 8 -3.24 6.52 16.10
N HIS A 9 -2.72 7.41 15.26
CA HIS A 9 -3.02 8.85 15.35
C HIS A 9 -4.51 9.12 15.10
N LEU A 10 -5.13 8.44 14.13
CA LEU A 10 -6.56 8.59 13.88
C LEU A 10 -7.40 8.11 15.09
N LYS A 11 -6.98 7.05 15.77
CA LYS A 11 -7.63 6.59 17.02
C LYS A 11 -7.47 7.62 18.14
N ASP A 12 -6.27 8.18 18.29
CA ASP A 12 -6.00 9.20 19.32
C ASP A 12 -6.83 10.46 19.08
N CYS A 13 -6.91 10.92 17.83
CA CYS A 13 -7.82 11.99 17.44
C CYS A 13 -9.27 11.61 17.77
N TYR A 14 -9.74 10.44 17.34
CA TYR A 14 -11.10 9.97 17.62
C TYR A 14 -11.45 10.01 19.10
N ASN A 15 -10.53 9.58 19.96
CA ASN A 15 -10.75 9.55 21.40
C ASN A 15 -11.03 10.94 22.00
N MET A 16 -10.54 12.02 21.37
CA MET A 16 -10.76 13.40 21.86
C MET A 16 -12.22 13.85 21.70
N PHE A 17 -12.91 13.42 20.63
CA PHE A 17 -14.28 13.85 20.33
C PHE A 17 -15.28 12.68 20.26
N ARG A 18 -14.91 11.48 20.72
CA ARG A 18 -15.79 10.29 20.69
C ARG A 18 -17.14 10.47 21.40
N TYR A 19 -17.21 11.41 22.34
CA TYR A 19 -18.41 11.73 23.11
C TYR A 19 -19.16 12.97 22.62
N ASP A 20 -18.66 13.60 21.55
CA ASP A 20 -19.30 14.76 20.97
C ASP A 20 -20.54 14.37 20.17
N GLY A 21 -21.39 15.37 19.92
CA GLY A 21 -22.66 15.18 19.24
C GLY A 21 -22.54 14.68 17.79
N ALA A 22 -23.68 14.30 17.23
CA ALA A 22 -23.80 13.81 15.85
C ALA A 22 -23.12 14.70 14.78
N PRO A 23 -23.13 16.05 14.87
CA PRO A 23 -22.44 16.89 13.90
C PRO A 23 -20.92 16.65 13.86
N THR A 24 -20.28 16.52 15.02
CA THR A 24 -18.83 16.25 15.11
C THR A 24 -18.50 14.86 14.56
N GLN A 25 -19.35 13.86 14.85
CA GLN A 25 -19.18 12.51 14.31
C GLN A 25 -19.32 12.48 12.77
N ALA A 26 -20.22 13.29 12.21
CA ALA A 26 -20.39 13.41 10.77
C ALA A 26 -19.15 14.03 10.10
N GLU A 27 -18.60 15.10 10.67
CA GLU A 27 -17.35 15.71 10.18
C GLU A 27 -16.15 14.78 10.34
N TRP A 28 -16.07 14.04 11.44
CA TRP A 28 -15.05 13.01 11.61
C TRP A 28 -15.08 11.95 10.51
N ALA A 29 -16.28 11.44 10.18
CA ALA A 29 -16.42 10.45 9.13
C ALA A 29 -15.96 10.98 7.75
N LYS A 30 -16.26 12.26 7.45
CA LYS A 30 -15.76 12.92 6.23
C LYS A 30 -14.24 13.07 6.25
N PHE A 31 -13.67 13.49 7.38
CA PHE A 31 -12.22 13.62 7.54
C PHE A 31 -11.50 12.30 7.30
N VAL A 32 -11.93 11.22 7.96
CA VAL A 32 -11.33 9.89 7.78
C VAL A 32 -11.46 9.41 6.33
N SER A 33 -12.61 9.67 5.68
CA SER A 33 -12.78 9.34 4.27
C SER A 33 -11.84 10.13 3.36
N SER A 34 -11.54 11.39 3.70
CA SER A 34 -10.56 12.20 2.97
C SER A 34 -9.15 11.64 3.11
N VAL A 35 -8.77 11.24 4.34
CA VAL A 35 -7.48 10.60 4.62
C VAL A 35 -7.34 9.28 3.84
N ASP A 36 -8.39 8.45 3.82
CA ASP A 36 -8.44 7.22 3.01
C ASP A 36 -8.14 7.52 1.52
N THR A 37 -8.83 8.51 0.94
CA THR A 37 -8.64 8.89 -0.46
C THR A 37 -7.23 9.40 -0.74
N SER A 38 -6.70 10.32 0.08
CA SER A 38 -5.35 10.86 -0.11
C SER A 38 -4.28 9.78 0.03
N PHE A 39 -4.48 8.83 0.95
CA PHE A 39 -3.57 7.70 1.10
C PHE A 39 -3.60 6.78 -0.12
N GLU A 40 -4.78 6.47 -0.65
CA GLU A 40 -4.94 5.68 -1.89
C GLU A 40 -4.27 6.37 -3.10
N GLU A 41 -4.48 7.68 -3.26
CA GLU A 41 -3.87 8.47 -4.32
C GLU A 41 -2.35 8.51 -4.20
N GLY A 42 -1.82 8.68 -2.99
CA GLY A 42 -0.38 8.63 -2.72
C GLY A 42 0.23 7.28 -3.08
N LEU A 43 -0.40 6.19 -2.68
CA LEU A 43 0.02 4.83 -3.05
C LEU A 43 -0.02 4.61 -4.56
N ARG A 44 -1.09 5.06 -5.22
CA ARG A 44 -1.23 4.97 -6.69
C ARG A 44 -0.13 5.75 -7.40
N SER A 45 0.15 6.97 -6.96
CA SER A 45 1.21 7.82 -7.50
C SER A 45 2.59 7.19 -7.32
N MET A 46 2.89 6.66 -6.13
CA MET A 46 4.13 5.93 -5.87
C MET A 46 4.29 4.71 -6.77
N LEU A 47 3.21 3.94 -6.98
CA LEU A 47 3.25 2.80 -7.89
C LEU A 47 3.51 3.24 -9.33
N VAL A 48 2.77 4.25 -9.81
CA VAL A 48 2.94 4.79 -11.17
C VAL A 48 4.39 5.25 -11.38
N ARG A 49 4.95 5.98 -10.42
CA ARG A 49 6.35 6.41 -10.48
C ARG A 49 7.31 5.23 -10.49
N SER A 50 7.10 4.23 -9.64
CA SER A 50 7.94 3.02 -9.61
C SER A 50 7.87 2.25 -10.93
N LEU A 51 6.71 2.18 -11.56
CA LEU A 51 6.52 1.55 -12.88
C LEU A 51 7.16 2.36 -14.01
N GLN A 52 7.13 3.69 -13.94
CA GLN A 52 7.83 4.57 -14.88
C GLN A 52 9.35 4.42 -14.74
N GLU A 53 9.88 4.39 -13.52
CA GLU A 53 11.29 4.15 -13.24
C GLU A 53 11.73 2.76 -13.74
N LEU A 54 10.92 1.72 -13.52
CA LEU A 54 11.15 0.41 -14.12
C LEU A 54 11.14 0.48 -15.66
N THR A 55 10.21 1.21 -16.26
CA THR A 55 10.15 1.36 -17.73
C THR A 55 11.44 1.99 -18.27
N VAL A 56 12.00 2.98 -17.58
CA VAL A 56 13.29 3.61 -17.93
C VAL A 56 14.46 2.62 -17.80
N LEU A 57 14.50 1.84 -16.71
CA LEU A 57 15.53 0.82 -16.46
C LEU A 57 15.45 -0.36 -17.45
N LEU A 58 14.25 -0.70 -17.92
CA LEU A 58 14.03 -1.81 -18.85
C LEU A 58 14.20 -1.39 -20.32
N GLY A 59 13.75 -0.18 -20.66
CA GLY A 59 13.79 0.35 -22.02
C GLY A 59 15.17 0.88 -22.43
N GLY A 60 16.06 1.11 -21.46
CA GLY A 60 17.39 1.67 -21.68
C GLY A 60 17.28 3.03 -22.37
N SER A 61 17.11 4.11 -21.62
CA SER A 61 17.11 5.45 -22.22
C SER A 61 18.36 5.66 -23.09
N PRO A 62 18.22 5.90 -24.40
CA PRO A 62 19.34 6.32 -25.24
C PRO A 62 19.54 7.82 -24.98
N GLY A 63 20.22 8.18 -23.88
CA GLY A 63 20.29 9.59 -23.49
C GLY A 63 21.21 10.01 -22.35
N GLN A 64 21.78 9.10 -21.57
CA GLN A 64 22.97 9.43 -20.75
C GLN A 64 24.20 8.82 -21.41
N ARG A 65 24.55 9.37 -22.57
CA ARG A 65 25.94 9.30 -23.02
C ARG A 65 26.75 10.15 -22.04
N ALA A 66 27.72 9.52 -21.41
CA ALA A 66 28.88 10.20 -20.86
C ALA A 66 29.39 11.23 -21.89
N GLY A 67 29.42 12.50 -21.49
CA GLY A 67 29.83 13.62 -22.31
C GLY A 67 29.71 14.90 -21.52
N ASP A 68 30.80 15.23 -20.82
CA ASP A 68 31.14 16.55 -20.27
C ASP A 68 30.17 17.19 -19.27
N ASN A 69 30.18 16.66 -18.04
CA ASN A 69 30.67 17.39 -16.85
C ASN A 69 30.17 16.75 -15.55
N GLN A 70 31.11 16.08 -14.88
CA GLN A 70 31.44 16.26 -13.47
C GLN A 70 30.26 16.39 -12.48
N ASN A 71 29.69 15.25 -12.08
CA ASN A 71 29.49 14.86 -10.67
C ASN A 71 28.81 13.48 -10.61
N ASP A 72 29.68 12.48 -10.69
CA ASP A 72 29.59 11.16 -10.06
C ASP A 72 28.26 10.80 -9.36
N VAL A 73 27.30 10.33 -10.17
CA VAL A 73 26.41 9.23 -9.77
C VAL A 73 26.43 8.27 -10.95
N GLY A 74 27.49 7.47 -11.02
CA GLY A 74 27.49 6.26 -11.83
C GLY A 74 26.34 5.38 -11.35
N ALA A 75 25.16 5.56 -11.94
CA ALA A 75 24.13 4.54 -11.86
C ALA A 75 24.73 3.34 -12.60
N ASP A 76 25.26 2.38 -11.84
CA ASP A 76 25.59 1.06 -12.34
C ASP A 76 24.32 0.53 -13.01
N ILE A 77 24.26 0.63 -14.34
CA ILE A 77 23.17 0.09 -15.13
C ILE A 77 23.33 -1.42 -15.06
N VAL A 78 22.80 -2.02 -14.00
CA VAL A 78 22.71 -3.46 -13.88
C VAL A 78 21.71 -3.93 -14.94
N PRO A 79 22.09 -4.82 -15.88
CA PRO A 79 21.17 -5.28 -16.90
C PRO A 79 19.99 -5.99 -16.23
N SER A 80 18.81 -5.37 -16.34
CA SER A 80 17.57 -5.77 -15.67
C SER A 80 17.08 -7.16 -16.10
N PHE A 81 17.44 -7.60 -17.31
CA PHE A 81 17.11 -8.93 -17.82
C PHE A 81 18.32 -9.59 -18.48
N ARG A 82 18.60 -10.85 -18.09
CA ARG A 82 19.55 -11.71 -18.79
C ARG A 82 18.82 -12.49 -19.88
N LEU A 83 19.09 -12.15 -21.13
CA LEU A 83 18.59 -12.88 -22.30
C LEU A 83 19.70 -13.76 -22.86
N ALA A 84 19.44 -15.05 -23.02
CA ALA A 84 20.31 -15.98 -23.72
C ALA A 84 19.82 -16.17 -25.16
N VAL A 85 20.74 -16.16 -26.12
CA VAL A 85 20.43 -16.52 -27.50
C VAL A 85 20.70 -18.01 -27.67
N LYS A 86 19.67 -18.77 -28.05
CA LYS A 86 19.79 -20.19 -28.36
C LYS A 86 19.61 -20.40 -29.85
N LEU A 87 20.65 -20.94 -30.49
CA LEU A 87 20.57 -21.41 -31.87
C LEU A 87 19.91 -22.80 -31.88
N THR A 88 18.83 -22.95 -32.64
CA THR A 88 18.11 -24.21 -32.84
C THR A 88 18.12 -24.57 -34.31
N LYS A 89 17.79 -25.83 -34.65
CA LYS A 89 17.69 -26.26 -36.06
C LYS A 89 16.63 -25.50 -36.85
N GLN A 90 15.66 -24.89 -36.17
CA GLN A 90 14.61 -24.05 -36.75
C GLN A 90 14.95 -22.54 -36.75
N GLY A 91 16.13 -22.14 -36.26
CA GLY A 91 16.58 -20.74 -36.25
C GLY A 91 17.05 -20.23 -34.90
N VAL A 92 17.25 -18.92 -34.82
CA VAL A 92 17.70 -18.21 -33.61
C VAL A 92 16.50 -17.93 -32.70
N THR A 93 16.61 -18.27 -31.41
CA THR A 93 15.55 -18.02 -30.41
C THR A 93 16.12 -17.33 -29.18
N LEU A 94 15.35 -16.41 -28.59
CA LEU A 94 15.67 -15.77 -27.31
C LEU A 94 15.10 -16.57 -26.15
N VAL A 95 15.89 -16.72 -25.09
CA VAL A 95 15.54 -17.44 -23.87
C VAL A 95 15.83 -16.55 -22.65
N PRO A 96 14.81 -16.09 -21.89
CA PRO A 96 13.38 -16.23 -22.16
C PRO A 96 12.95 -15.48 -23.43
N SER A 97 11.85 -15.91 -24.05
CA SER A 97 11.28 -15.20 -25.19
C SER A 97 10.73 -13.83 -24.75
N ILE A 98 10.72 -12.85 -25.65
CA ILE A 98 10.18 -11.50 -25.39
C ILE A 98 8.73 -11.59 -24.89
N LYS A 99 7.93 -12.49 -25.46
CA LYS A 99 6.55 -12.74 -25.03
C LYS A 99 6.49 -13.24 -23.57
N ARG A 100 7.37 -14.18 -23.19
CA ARG A 100 7.43 -14.71 -21.83
C ARG A 100 7.89 -13.65 -20.82
N LEU A 101 8.83 -12.80 -21.24
CA LEU A 101 9.28 -11.65 -20.46
C LEU A 101 8.12 -10.69 -20.21
N GLY A 102 7.39 -10.31 -21.26
CA GLY A 102 6.22 -9.44 -21.16
C GLY A 102 5.15 -10.01 -20.22
N THR A 103 4.83 -11.30 -20.32
CA THR A 103 3.86 -11.93 -19.41
C THR A 103 4.34 -11.98 -17.94
N SER A 104 5.65 -12.16 -17.71
CA SER A 104 6.21 -12.18 -16.36
C SER A 104 6.19 -10.79 -15.72
N THR A 105 6.51 -9.76 -16.50
CA THR A 105 6.44 -8.36 -16.06
C THR A 105 4.98 -7.98 -15.77
N ASP A 106 4.04 -8.30 -16.67
CA ASP A 106 2.62 -8.05 -16.46
C ASP A 106 2.09 -8.74 -15.18
N ALA A 107 2.48 -9.98 -14.93
CA ALA A 107 2.13 -10.69 -13.70
C ALA A 107 2.71 -10.02 -12.45
N ALA A 108 3.95 -9.54 -12.50
CA ALA A 108 4.58 -8.82 -11.38
C ALA A 108 3.87 -7.48 -11.10
N VAL A 109 3.53 -6.71 -12.15
CA VAL A 109 2.79 -5.45 -12.03
C VAL A 109 1.40 -5.68 -11.45
N LYS A 110 0.69 -6.71 -11.92
CA LYS A 110 -0.60 -7.12 -11.34
C LYS A 110 -0.48 -7.55 -9.88
N GLY A 111 0.60 -8.24 -9.51
CA GLY A 111 0.90 -8.58 -8.11
C GLY A 111 1.10 -7.35 -7.22
N LEU A 112 1.81 -6.33 -7.71
CA LEU A 112 1.98 -5.06 -7.00
C LEU A 112 0.65 -4.32 -6.84
N LEU A 113 -0.20 -4.32 -7.87
CA LEU A 113 -1.56 -3.77 -7.79
C LEU A 113 -2.42 -4.48 -6.76
N LEU A 114 -2.35 -5.82 -6.70
CA LEU A 114 -3.09 -6.60 -5.71
C LEU A 114 -2.65 -6.31 -4.27
N MET A 115 -1.36 -6.04 -4.04
CA MET A 115 -0.88 -5.62 -2.71
C MET A 115 -1.50 -4.28 -2.27
N LEU A 116 -1.77 -3.36 -3.20
CA LEU A 116 -2.46 -2.10 -2.88
C LEU A 116 -3.92 -2.32 -2.49
N THR A 117 -4.60 -3.28 -3.14
CA THR A 117 -5.99 -3.62 -2.79
C THR A 117 -6.13 -4.33 -1.44
N GLY A 118 -5.04 -4.88 -0.90
CA GLY A 118 -5.01 -5.54 0.40
C GLY A 118 -4.87 -4.59 1.60
N VAL A 119 -4.75 -3.28 1.36
CA VAL A 119 -4.69 -2.31 2.46
C VAL A 119 -6.09 -1.96 2.92
N ASP A 120 -6.42 -2.32 4.16
CA ASP A 120 -7.71 -2.00 4.75
C ASP A 120 -7.95 -0.49 4.78
N ARG A 121 -9.19 -0.05 4.55
CA ARG A 121 -9.57 1.36 4.71
C ARG A 121 -9.52 1.73 6.19
N PHE A 122 -8.97 2.89 6.52
CA PHE A 122 -8.94 3.42 7.88
C PHE A 122 -10.36 3.56 8.44
N SER A 123 -11.31 4.04 7.63
CA SER A 123 -12.73 4.14 7.99
C SER A 123 -13.36 2.81 8.44
N LEU A 124 -13.05 1.72 7.75
CA LEU A 124 -13.55 0.38 8.10
C LEU A 124 -12.87 -0.15 9.36
N THR A 125 -11.56 0.03 9.46
CA THR A 125 -10.75 -0.43 10.60
C THR A 125 -11.14 0.28 11.89
N LEU A 126 -11.37 1.59 11.83
CA LEU A 126 -11.82 2.38 12.97
C LEU A 126 -13.22 1.98 13.44
N LYS A 127 -14.19 1.83 12.51
CA LYS A 127 -15.54 1.34 12.84
C LYS A 127 -15.53 -0.04 13.50
N LYS A 128 -14.71 -0.96 12.98
CA LYS A 128 -14.54 -2.30 13.57
C LYS A 128 -13.92 -2.23 14.97
N THR A 129 -12.92 -1.36 15.17
CA THR A 129 -12.29 -1.18 16.47
C THR A 129 -13.26 -0.59 17.48
N GLU A 130 -14.10 0.37 17.07
CA GLU A 130 -15.13 0.97 17.90
C GLU A 130 -16.19 -0.05 18.32
N SER A 131 -16.70 -0.87 17.39
CA SER A 131 -17.71 -1.89 17.71
C SER A 131 -17.18 -2.92 18.71
N ILE A 132 -15.94 -3.36 18.55
CA ILE A 132 -15.25 -4.27 19.49
C ILE A 132 -15.13 -3.60 20.87
N THR A 133 -14.70 -2.34 20.90
CA THR A 133 -14.50 -1.60 22.16
C THR A 133 -15.82 -1.41 22.91
N ARG A 134 -16.89 -1.07 22.18
CA ARG A 134 -18.23 -0.89 22.75
C ARG A 134 -18.78 -2.21 23.29
N GLN A 135 -18.60 -3.31 22.56
CA GLN A 135 -19.00 -4.63 23.01
C GLN A 135 -18.26 -5.03 24.29
N ALA A 136 -16.94 -4.85 24.34
CA ALA A 136 -16.14 -5.14 25.53
C ALA A 136 -16.57 -4.33 26.77
N GLN A 137 -17.00 -3.08 26.59
CA GLN A 137 -17.55 -2.26 27.68
C GLN A 137 -18.92 -2.72 28.17
N VAL A 138 -19.74 -3.29 27.27
CA VAL A 138 -21.04 -3.88 27.64
C VAL A 138 -20.81 -5.16 28.43
N ASP A 139 -19.91 -6.02 27.95
CA ASP A 139 -19.59 -7.30 28.60
C ASP A 139 -18.98 -7.06 29.99
N LYS A 140 -18.03 -6.11 30.11
CA LYS A 140 -17.46 -5.74 31.42
C LYS A 140 -18.52 -5.27 32.42
N ARG A 141 -19.47 -4.42 31.99
CA ARG A 141 -20.56 -3.94 32.86
C ARG A 141 -21.50 -5.06 33.28
N ARG A 142 -21.75 -6.02 32.39
CA ARG A 142 -22.56 -7.21 32.68
C ARG A 142 -21.87 -8.09 33.72
N ASP A 143 -20.58 -8.32 33.59
CA ASP A 143 -19.79 -9.13 34.53
C ASP A 143 -19.72 -8.46 35.91
N GLU A 144 -19.49 -7.14 35.96
CA GLU A 144 -19.52 -6.36 37.20
C GLU A 144 -20.89 -6.42 37.89
N PHE A 145 -21.99 -6.45 37.12
CA PHE A 145 -23.34 -6.57 37.67
C PHE A 145 -23.61 -7.98 38.21
N ALA A 146 -23.19 -9.02 37.50
CA ALA A 146 -23.33 -10.42 37.95
C ALA A 146 -22.55 -10.66 39.26
N ALA A 147 -21.30 -10.19 39.33
CA ALA A 147 -20.47 -10.31 40.53
C ALA A 147 -21.08 -9.60 41.76
N ARG A 148 -21.79 -8.47 41.55
CA ARG A 148 -22.51 -7.77 42.62
C ARG A 148 -23.77 -8.50 43.10
N GLN A 149 -24.37 -9.34 42.25
CA GLN A 149 -25.51 -10.17 42.65
C GLN A 149 -25.09 -11.42 43.42
N GLU A 150 -23.92 -12.00 43.11
CA GLU A 150 -23.38 -13.15 43.83
C GLU A 150 -22.85 -12.81 45.24
N GLN A 151 -22.58 -11.52 45.51
CA GLN A 151 -22.13 -11.03 46.81
C GLN A 151 -23.28 -10.60 47.75
N ARG A 152 -24.55 -10.72 47.33
CA ARG A 152 -25.75 -10.41 48.13
C ARG A 152 -26.48 -11.69 48.51
#